data_AF-A0A2M7KUL6-F1
#
_entry.id   AF-A0A2M7KUL6-F1
#
_cell.length_a   1.000
_cell.length_b   1.000
_cell.length_c   1.000
_cell.angle_alpha   90.00
_cell.angle_beta   90.00
_cell.angle_gamma   90.00
#
_symmetry.space_group_name_H-M   'P 1'
#
loop_
_entity.id
_entity.type
_entity.pdbx_description
1 polymer ?
#
loop_
_entity_poly.entity_id
_entity_poly.type
_entity_poly.pdbx_seq_one_letter_code
_entity_poly.pdbx_strand_id
1 'polypeptide(L)'
;AQNIAVNQKEPAPLAIEGESKALNVSGTPDGDYSLYVDITYQDGTNLWGQVATFGTGTHEWESSRCVLEPQRPLQSANVHLLLRNHTGTVWFRSGRRRR
;
A
#
# COMPACT_ATOMS: atom_id res chain seq x y z
N ALA A 1 1.15 -4.35 11.08
CA ALA A 1 1.32 -3.00 10.51
C ALA A 1 2.73 -2.53 10.79
N GLN A 2 3.31 -1.74 9.90
CA GLN A 2 4.64 -1.13 10.09
C GLN A 2 4.51 0.38 9.98
N ASN A 3 4.95 1.12 11.00
CA ASN A 3 5.05 2.57 10.90
C ASN A 3 6.43 2.95 10.35
N ILE A 4 6.45 3.80 9.33
CA ILE A 4 7.64 4.28 8.63
C ILE A 4 7.69 5.80 8.79
N ALA A 5 8.78 6.31 9.35
CA ALA A 5 9.03 7.74 9.38
C ALA A 5 9.38 8.24 7.98
N VAL A 6 8.68 9.28 7.51
CA VAL A 6 8.92 9.92 6.21
C VAL A 6 9.64 11.26 6.40
N ASN A 7 9.17 12.08 7.36
CA ASN A 7 9.79 13.35 7.78
C ASN A 7 10.11 14.32 6.63
N GLN A 8 9.15 14.54 5.73
CA GLN A 8 9.30 15.55 4.69
C GLN A 8 9.40 16.96 5.30
N LYS A 9 10.24 17.81 4.71
CA LYS A 9 10.32 19.24 5.04
C LYS A 9 9.33 20.08 4.24
N GLU A 10 9.08 19.68 3.00
CA GLU A 10 8.14 20.30 2.06
C GLU A 10 7.28 19.19 1.44
N PRO A 11 6.07 19.49 0.95
CA PRO A 11 5.23 18.49 0.28
C PRO A 11 5.98 17.87 -0.91
N ALA A 12 6.08 16.54 -0.94
CA ALA A 12 6.69 15.82 -2.04
C ALA A 12 5.91 14.53 -2.35
N PRO A 13 5.88 14.07 -3.62
CA PRO A 13 5.22 12.83 -3.98
C PRO A 13 5.75 11.64 -3.19
N LEU A 14 4.84 10.74 -2.80
CA LEU A 14 5.17 9.48 -2.12
C LEU A 14 4.63 8.32 -2.94
N ALA A 15 5.51 7.42 -3.40
CA ALA A 15 5.10 6.18 -4.04
C ALA A 15 4.83 5.10 -2.99
N ILE A 16 3.68 4.43 -3.11
CA ILE A 16 3.30 3.24 -2.38
C ILE A 16 3.34 2.09 -3.39
N GLU A 17 4.28 1.16 -3.22
CA GLU A 17 4.48 0.07 -4.16
C GLU A 17 4.78 -1.24 -3.45
N GLY A 18 4.34 -2.33 -4.06
CA GLY A 18 4.53 -3.66 -3.52
C GLY A 18 4.25 -4.73 -4.56
N GLU A 19 4.63 -5.96 -4.21
CA GLU A 19 4.37 -7.12 -5.04
C GLU A 19 3.59 -8.16 -4.24
N SER A 20 2.61 -8.77 -4.90
CA SER A 20 1.83 -9.85 -4.30
C SER A 20 1.62 -11.00 -5.27
N LYS A 21 1.59 -12.21 -4.72
CA LYS A 21 1.19 -13.44 -5.40
C LYS A 21 -0.10 -13.92 -4.75
N ALA A 22 -1.03 -14.45 -5.55
CA ALA A 22 -2.30 -14.95 -5.06
C ALA A 22 -2.58 -16.39 -5.51
N LEU A 23 -3.26 -17.14 -4.64
CA LEU A 23 -3.83 -18.44 -4.95
C LEU A 23 -5.29 -18.47 -4.50
N ASN A 24 -6.19 -18.63 -5.47
CA ASN A 24 -7.64 -18.76 -5.28
C ASN A 24 -8.25 -17.63 -4.45
N VAL A 25 -7.81 -16.40 -4.66
CA VAL A 25 -8.40 -15.23 -4.00
C VAL A 25 -9.80 -14.97 -4.56
N SER A 26 -10.82 -14.93 -3.71
CA SER A 26 -12.21 -14.76 -4.13
C SER A 26 -12.56 -13.31 -4.52
N GLY A 27 -13.71 -13.09 -5.15
CA GLY A 27 -14.26 -11.75 -5.35
C GLY A 27 -13.56 -10.95 -6.45
N THR A 28 -13.74 -9.63 -6.44
CA THR A 28 -13.19 -8.68 -7.41
C THR A 28 -12.09 -7.83 -6.77
N PRO A 29 -11.11 -7.32 -7.54
CA PRO A 29 -10.08 -6.43 -7.01
C PRO A 29 -10.68 -5.21 -6.31
N ASP A 30 -10.26 -4.95 -5.07
CA ASP A 30 -10.66 -3.80 -4.27
C ASP A 30 -9.60 -3.46 -3.19
N GLY A 31 -9.93 -2.58 -2.24
CA GLY A 31 -9.03 -2.16 -1.17
C GLY A 31 -8.77 -3.22 -0.08
N ASP A 32 -9.50 -4.32 -0.08
CA ASP A 32 -9.43 -5.35 0.96
C ASP A 32 -8.37 -6.43 0.64
N TYR A 33 -7.89 -6.49 -0.60
CA TYR A 33 -6.61 -7.11 -0.99
C TYR A 33 -5.64 -6.06 -1.55
N SER A 34 -4.84 -5.45 -0.67
CA SER A 34 -4.03 -4.29 -1.03
C SER A 34 -2.81 -4.07 -0.13
N LEU A 35 -1.89 -3.23 -0.61
CA LEU A 35 -0.99 -2.45 0.23
C LEU A 35 -1.75 -1.19 0.66
N TYR A 36 -2.12 -1.14 1.93
CA TYR A 36 -2.93 -0.08 2.52
C TYR A 36 -2.05 0.82 3.40
N VAL A 37 -2.17 2.13 3.23
CA VAL A 37 -1.35 3.13 3.90
C VAL A 37 -2.20 4.26 4.48
N ASP A 38 -2.00 4.49 5.76
CA ASP A 38 -2.45 5.69 6.44
C ASP A 38 -1.30 6.66 6.63
N ILE A 39 -1.52 7.94 6.36
CA ILE A 39 -0.50 8.97 6.40
C ILE A 39 -0.81 9.95 7.52
N THR A 40 0.22 10.32 8.28
CA THR A 40 0.20 11.45 9.21
C THR A 40 1.00 12.60 8.61
N TYR A 41 0.39 13.77 8.49
CA TYR A 41 1.06 15.00 8.09
C TYR A 41 1.83 15.62 9.25
N GLN A 42 2.79 16.51 8.96
CA GLN A 42 3.55 17.22 10.00
C GLN A 42 2.67 18.09 10.91
N ASP A 43 1.50 18.53 10.43
CA ASP A 43 0.51 19.28 11.22
C ASP A 43 -0.34 18.40 12.15
N GLY A 44 -0.09 17.08 12.17
CA GLY A 44 -0.82 16.11 12.99
C GLY A 44 -2.14 15.63 12.38
N THR A 45 -2.58 16.20 11.25
CA THR A 45 -3.75 15.69 10.53
C THR A 45 -3.41 14.44 9.73
N ASN A 46 -4.43 13.73 9.25
CA ASN A 46 -4.26 12.44 8.60
C ASN A 46 -4.87 12.39 7.20
N LEU A 47 -4.28 11.54 6.37
CA LEU A 47 -4.87 11.05 5.13
C LEU A 47 -4.98 9.53 5.24
N TRP A 48 -6.21 9.03 5.29
CA TRP A 48 -6.53 7.62 5.56
C TRP A 48 -6.76 6.86 4.25
N GLY A 49 -6.46 5.56 4.26
CA GLY A 49 -6.98 4.63 3.25
C GLY A 49 -6.39 4.72 1.86
N GLN A 50 -5.11 5.05 1.77
CA GLN A 50 -4.42 5.05 0.48
C GLN A 50 -4.02 3.63 0.10
N VAL A 51 -4.36 3.18 -1.11
CA VAL A 51 -4.17 1.77 -1.49
C VAL A 51 -3.45 1.58 -2.82
N ALA A 52 -2.62 0.55 -2.88
CA ALA A 52 -2.23 -0.11 -4.12
C ALA A 52 -2.86 -1.52 -4.13
N THR A 53 -3.88 -1.72 -4.97
CA THR A 53 -4.70 -2.95 -5.03
C THR A 53 -4.05 -4.02 -5.91
N PHE A 54 -4.28 -5.29 -5.60
CA PHE A 54 -3.81 -6.43 -6.40
C PHE A 54 -4.99 -7.15 -7.09
N GLY A 55 -4.72 -7.88 -8.17
CA GLY A 55 -5.71 -8.73 -8.81
C GLY A 55 -6.23 -9.84 -7.88
N THR A 56 -7.50 -10.23 -8.01
CA THR A 56 -8.04 -11.43 -7.34
C THR A 56 -7.87 -12.67 -8.22
N GLY A 57 -8.17 -13.86 -7.70
CA GLY A 57 -7.97 -15.13 -8.37
C GLY A 57 -6.61 -15.76 -8.07
N THR A 58 -6.00 -16.39 -9.07
CA THR A 58 -4.69 -17.01 -8.98
C THR A 58 -3.75 -16.34 -9.97
N HIS A 59 -2.67 -15.77 -9.46
CA HIS A 59 -1.64 -15.14 -10.27
C HIS A 59 -0.28 -15.30 -9.62
N GLU A 60 0.77 -15.29 -10.45
CA GLU A 60 2.15 -15.15 -9.97
C GLU A 60 2.40 -13.72 -9.47
N TRP A 61 3.64 -13.39 -9.09
CA TRP A 61 3.98 -12.06 -8.59
C TRP A 61 3.50 -10.93 -9.52
N GLU A 62 2.56 -10.14 -9.03
CA GLU A 62 2.02 -8.93 -9.64
C GLU A 62 2.54 -7.71 -8.88
N SER A 63 2.92 -6.65 -9.62
CA SER A 63 3.30 -5.37 -9.04
C SER A 63 2.10 -4.41 -9.03
N SER A 64 1.91 -3.72 -7.92
CA SER A 64 0.94 -2.63 -7.81
C SER A 64 1.60 -1.38 -7.25
N ARG A 65 1.16 -0.21 -7.73
CA ARG A 65 1.72 1.09 -7.35
C ARG A 65 0.64 2.17 -7.33
N CYS A 66 0.70 3.00 -6.29
CA CYS A 66 -0.04 4.26 -6.17
C CYS A 66 0.95 5.40 -5.90
N VAL A 67 0.74 6.57 -6.50
CA VAL A 67 1.54 7.77 -6.20
C VAL A 67 0.63 8.77 -5.51
N LEU A 68 1.00 9.16 -4.30
CA LEU A 68 0.35 10.23 -3.56
C LEU A 68 0.99 11.56 -3.93
N GLU A 69 0.17 12.56 -4.20
CA GLU A 69 0.57 13.95 -4.41
C GLU A 69 0.06 14.83 -3.26
N PRO A 70 0.68 14.74 -2.08
CA PRO A 70 0.21 15.46 -0.90
C PRO A 70 0.46 16.96 -1.06
N GLN A 71 -0.51 17.77 -0.63
CA GLN A 71 -0.38 19.23 -0.57
C GLN A 71 0.33 19.71 0.71
N ARG A 72 0.70 18.78 1.61
CA ARG A 72 1.29 19.04 2.93
C ARG A 72 2.43 18.05 3.19
N PRO A 73 3.49 18.43 3.93
CA PRO A 73 4.61 17.54 4.20
C PRO A 73 4.18 16.36 5.09
N LEU A 74 4.65 15.16 4.72
CA LEU A 74 4.36 13.92 5.44
C LEU A 74 5.30 13.71 6.64
N GLN A 75 4.74 13.32 7.78
CA GLN A 75 5.50 12.92 8.97
C GLN A 75 5.78 11.41 8.96
N SER A 76 4.74 10.59 8.86
CA SER A 76 4.87 9.13 8.89
C SER A 76 3.82 8.44 8.03
N ALA A 77 4.08 7.18 7.70
CA ALA A 77 3.19 6.29 6.99
C ALA A 77 2.98 5.01 7.82
N ASN A 78 1.75 4.64 8.09
CA ASN A 78 1.39 3.36 8.69
C ASN A 78 0.97 2.39 7.58
N VAL A 79 1.76 1.34 7.37
CA VAL A 79 1.65 0.44 6.24
C VAL A 79 1.07 -0.91 6.69
N HIS A 80 0.05 -1.36 5.97
CA HIS A 80 -0.65 -2.61 6.18
C HIS A 80 -0.65 -3.43 4.89
N LEU A 81 -0.46 -4.74 5.03
CA LEU A 81 -0.71 -5.71 3.98
C LEU A 81 -2.06 -6.33 4.29
N LEU A 82 -3.05 -6.11 3.44
CA LEU A 82 -4.42 -6.52 3.68
C LEU A 82 -4.79 -7.70 2.80
N LEU A 83 -5.39 -8.70 3.44
CA LEU A 83 -6.32 -9.65 2.84
C LEU A 83 -7.47 -9.80 3.84
N ARG A 84 -8.58 -9.09 3.60
CA ARG A 84 -9.81 -9.19 4.39
C ARG A 84 -10.99 -9.30 3.43
N ASN A 85 -12.16 -9.75 3.90
CA ASN A 85 -13.36 -9.90 3.06
C ASN A 85 -13.18 -10.74 1.77
N HIS A 86 -12.06 -11.45 1.66
CA HIS A 86 -11.71 -12.41 0.62
C HIS A 86 -11.27 -13.72 1.27
N THR A 87 -11.50 -14.83 0.59
CA THR A 87 -10.85 -16.11 0.88
C THR A 87 -9.61 -16.28 0.01
N GLY A 88 -8.75 -17.25 0.31
CA GLY A 88 -7.58 -17.60 -0.51
C GLY A 88 -6.27 -17.40 0.24
N THR A 89 -5.16 -17.55 -0.47
CA THR A 89 -3.82 -17.35 0.09
C THR A 89 -3.09 -16.29 -0.71
N VAL A 90 -2.44 -15.37 0.01
CA VAL A 90 -1.60 -14.34 -0.60
C VAL A 90 -0.21 -14.36 0.00
N TRP A 91 0.77 -14.01 -0.81
CA TRP A 91 2.13 -13.75 -0.37
C TRP A 91 2.49 -12.34 -0.75
N PHE A 92 3.04 -11.60 0.19
CA PHE A 92 3.61 -10.29 -0.06
C PHE A 92 5.11 -10.38 0.00
N ARG A 93 5.78 -9.57 -0.81
CA ARG A 93 7.22 -9.35 -0.67
C ARG A 93 7.52 -7.86 -0.73
N SER A 94 8.60 -7.46 -0.06
CA SER A 94 9.17 -6.15 -0.33
C SER A 94 9.68 -6.15 -1.76
N GLY A 95 9.17 -5.22 -2.57
CA GLY A 95 9.75 -4.96 -3.88
C GLY A 95 11.22 -4.64 -3.68
N ARG A 96 12.11 -5.44 -4.28
CA ARG A 96 13.52 -5.07 -4.38
C ARG A 96 13.98 -5.21 -5.82
N ARG A 97 13.69 -4.20 -6.65
CA ARG A 97 14.44 -3.87 -7.88
C ARG A 97 14.14 -2.42 -8.27
N ARG A 98 15.08 -1.60 -8.73
CA ARG A 98 16.55 -1.64 -8.86
C ARG A 98 16.99 -0.19 -9.14
N ARG A 99 18.13 0.18 -8.54
CA ARG A 99 19.13 1.21 -8.92
C ARG A 99 18.67 2.63 -9.22
#